data_AF-A0A950U200-F1
#
_entry.id   AF-A0A950U200-F1
#
_cell.length_a   1.000
_cell.length_b   1.000
_cell.length_c   1.000
_cell.angle_alpha   90.00
_cell.angle_beta   90.00
_cell.angle_gamma   90.00
#
_symmetry.space_group_name_H-M   'P 1'
#
loop_
_entity.id
_entity.type
_entity.pdbx_description
1 polymer ?
#
loop_
_entity_poly.entity_id
_entity_poly.type
_entity_poly.pdbx_seq_one_letter_code
_entity_poly.pdbx_strand_id
1 'polypeptide(L)'
;SVFAPFRDVEPSEFERVTDVTYLGFVYGTKAALTRMERRDRGAIVQVGSALAYRGIPLQAAYCGAKHAVQGFTESLRCELLHQGSGVRVTMVQLPAVNTPQFSWVLSRLPHRARPVPPIYQPEVIARAVLHAAEQPRRREYWVGGSTAATLIANAIAPGLLDRYLGRTGFSSQQTAEPADPRRPANLWEPVDTTDDFGAHGEFDACAHRRSFQWWYTTHRTASLGGALLALAGARFATLRARRSST
;
A
#
# COMPACT_ATOMS: atom_id res chain seq x y z
N SER A 1 2.14 -13.34 5.75
CA SER A 1 0.93 -12.87 6.46
C SER A 1 0.12 -14.09 6.88
N VAL A 2 -0.81 -13.94 7.82
CA VAL A 2 -1.75 -14.98 8.26
C VAL A 2 -3.16 -14.40 8.28
N PHE A 3 -4.10 -15.12 7.68
CA PHE A 3 -5.52 -14.77 7.62
C PHE A 3 -6.32 -15.68 8.56
N ALA A 4 -6.58 -15.22 9.78
CA ALA A 4 -7.34 -15.97 10.77
C ALA A 4 -7.87 -15.04 11.87
N PRO A 5 -8.97 -15.39 12.55
CA PRO A 5 -9.33 -14.74 13.81
C PRO A 5 -8.14 -14.76 14.77
N PHE A 6 -7.97 -13.71 15.58
CA PHE A 6 -6.81 -13.55 16.46
C PHE A 6 -6.52 -14.79 17.33
N ARG A 7 -7.58 -15.39 17.90
CA ARG A 7 -7.49 -16.58 18.75
C ARG A 7 -6.97 -17.84 18.04
N ASP A 8 -7.01 -17.85 16.72
CA ASP A 8 -6.63 -18.99 15.87
C ASP A 8 -5.25 -18.75 15.18
N VAL A 9 -4.55 -17.66 15.55
CA VAL A 9 -3.17 -17.38 15.13
C VAL A 9 -2.23 -17.84 16.23
N GLU A 10 -1.25 -18.67 15.89
CA GLU A 10 -0.28 -19.19 16.86
C GLU A 10 0.78 -18.13 17.19
N PRO A 11 1.34 -18.12 18.42
CA PRO A 11 2.41 -17.17 18.79
C PRO A 11 3.61 -17.21 17.85
N SER A 12 4.04 -18.40 17.43
CA SER A 12 5.15 -18.59 16.47
C SER A 12 4.86 -17.94 15.11
N GLU A 13 3.59 -17.85 14.70
CA GLU A 13 3.19 -17.20 13.47
C GLU A 13 3.30 -15.68 13.58
N PHE A 14 3.01 -15.10 14.74
CA PHE A 14 3.27 -13.68 15.02
C PHE A 14 4.76 -13.37 14.93
N GLU A 15 5.60 -14.20 15.54
CA GLU A 15 7.06 -14.08 15.48
C GLU A 15 7.52 -14.14 14.02
N ARG A 16 7.12 -15.18 13.27
CA ARG A 16 7.50 -15.34 11.86
C ARG A 16 7.05 -14.17 10.99
N VAL A 17 5.81 -13.70 11.16
CA VAL A 17 5.31 -12.53 10.41
C VAL A 17 6.12 -11.28 10.75
N THR A 18 6.47 -11.09 12.02
CA THR A 18 7.26 -9.94 12.49
C THR A 18 8.69 -10.00 11.96
N ASP A 19 9.35 -11.15 12.07
CA ASP A 19 10.72 -11.35 11.59
C ASP A 19 10.85 -11.00 10.10
N VAL A 20 9.92 -11.50 9.29
CA VAL A 20 9.98 -11.27 7.84
C VAL A 20 9.49 -9.86 7.48
N THR A 21 8.32 -9.45 7.99
CA THR A 21 7.65 -8.22 7.53
C THR A 21 8.23 -6.96 8.15
N TYR A 22 8.63 -7.02 9.42
CA TYR A 22 9.20 -5.88 10.14
C TYR A 22 10.72 -5.95 10.18
N LEU A 23 11.31 -7.00 10.76
CA LEU A 23 12.77 -7.07 10.89
C LEU A 23 13.47 -7.19 9.54
N GLY A 24 12.84 -7.80 8.53
CA GLY A 24 13.31 -7.75 7.15
C GLY A 24 13.49 -6.32 6.62
N PHE A 25 12.56 -5.41 6.93
CA PHE A 25 12.68 -3.98 6.58
C PHE A 25 13.83 -3.32 7.34
N VAL A 26 13.95 -3.59 8.65
CA VAL A 26 15.03 -3.04 9.48
C VAL A 26 16.41 -3.47 8.96
N TYR A 27 16.61 -4.76 8.73
CA TYR A 27 17.89 -5.32 8.29
C TYR A 27 18.23 -4.94 6.86
N GLY A 28 17.26 -4.98 5.94
CA GLY A 28 17.44 -4.51 4.57
C GLY A 28 17.82 -3.04 4.51
N THR A 29 17.20 -2.21 5.37
CA THR A 29 17.53 -0.79 5.47
C THR A 29 18.94 -0.56 6.02
N LYS A 30 19.36 -1.27 7.07
CA LYS A 30 20.75 -1.21 7.58
C LYS A 30 21.78 -1.56 6.50
N ALA A 31 21.52 -2.65 5.75
CA ALA A 31 22.39 -3.08 4.67
C ALA A 31 22.48 -2.03 3.54
N ALA A 32 21.36 -1.42 3.17
CA ALA A 32 21.31 -0.35 2.17
C ALA A 32 22.05 0.91 2.65
N LEU A 33 21.79 1.37 3.88
CA LEU A 33 22.42 2.56 4.46
C LEU A 33 23.93 2.45 4.52
N THR A 34 24.46 1.29 4.92
CA THR A 34 25.91 1.01 4.95
C THR A 34 26.61 1.35 3.62
N ARG A 35 25.90 1.21 2.48
CA ARG A 35 26.41 1.53 1.15
C ARG A 35 26.08 2.96 0.72
N MET A 36 24.90 3.46 1.07
CA MET A 36 24.42 4.77 0.64
C MET A 36 25.07 5.94 1.40
N GLU A 37 25.32 5.78 2.70
CA GLU A 37 25.93 6.81 3.56
C GLU A 37 27.36 7.15 3.13
N ARG A 38 28.15 6.15 2.71
CA ARG A 38 29.53 6.35 2.20
C ARG A 38 29.62 7.31 1.01
N ARG A 39 28.54 7.42 0.23
CA ARG A 39 28.45 8.27 -0.96
C ARG A 39 27.46 9.43 -0.80
N ASP A 40 26.92 9.56 0.42
CA ASP A 40 25.88 10.49 0.85
C ASP A 40 24.73 10.68 -0.17
N ARG A 41 24.30 9.58 -0.79
CA ARG A 41 23.18 9.61 -1.74
C ARG A 41 22.52 8.26 -1.92
N GLY A 42 21.20 8.29 -2.06
CA GLY A 42 20.39 7.12 -2.39
C GLY A 42 18.93 7.32 -2.02
N ALA A 43 18.11 6.36 -2.45
CA ALA A 43 16.69 6.29 -2.13
C ALA A 43 16.38 4.91 -1.55
N ILE A 44 15.76 4.87 -0.37
CA ILE A 44 15.20 3.66 0.22
C ILE A 44 13.67 3.81 0.15
N VAL A 45 13.04 2.92 -0.59
CA VAL A 45 11.58 2.91 -0.78
C VAL A 45 10.99 1.77 0.05
N GLN A 46 10.31 2.13 1.14
CA GLN A 46 9.59 1.16 1.96
C GLN A 46 8.23 0.87 1.33
N VAL A 47 7.99 -0.40 1.00
CA VAL A 47 6.68 -0.86 0.52
C VAL A 47 5.72 -0.96 1.71
N GLY A 48 4.94 0.11 1.87
CA GLY A 48 3.95 0.28 2.92
C GLY A 48 2.60 -0.32 2.56
N SER A 49 1.61 -0.05 3.40
CA SER A 49 0.23 -0.48 3.23
C SER A 49 -0.69 0.50 3.96
N ALA A 50 -1.91 0.70 3.47
CA ALA A 50 -2.94 1.37 4.28
C ALA A 50 -3.10 0.76 5.69
N LEU A 51 -2.79 -0.54 5.81
CA LEU A 51 -2.84 -1.30 7.05
C LEU A 51 -1.71 -1.00 8.04
N ALA A 52 -0.75 -0.13 7.67
CA ALA A 52 0.24 0.44 8.57
C ALA A 52 -0.33 1.56 9.47
N TYR A 53 -1.52 2.07 9.13
CA TYR A 53 -2.23 3.10 9.88
C TYR A 53 -3.59 2.63 10.41
N ARG A 54 -4.20 1.68 9.70
CA ARG A 54 -5.53 1.16 10.02
C ARG A 54 -5.51 -0.36 10.08
N GLY A 55 -5.60 -0.91 11.29
CA GLY A 55 -5.84 -2.35 11.48
C GLY A 55 -7.19 -2.80 10.90
N ILE A 56 -7.22 -4.03 10.39
CA ILE A 56 -8.45 -4.70 9.94
C ILE A 56 -8.56 -6.08 10.61
N PRO A 57 -9.78 -6.65 10.74
CA PRO A 57 -9.93 -8.00 11.28
C PRO A 57 -9.19 -9.03 10.42
N LEU A 58 -8.92 -10.19 11.02
CA LEU A 58 -8.29 -11.37 10.40
C LEU A 58 -6.80 -11.24 10.07
N GLN A 59 -6.19 -10.06 10.20
CA GLN A 59 -4.79 -9.82 9.81
C GLN A 59 -3.96 -9.17 10.94
N ALA A 60 -4.24 -9.51 12.20
CA ALA A 60 -3.63 -8.87 13.37
C ALA A 60 -2.08 -8.86 13.32
N ALA A 61 -1.46 -10.01 12.99
CA ALA A 61 0.00 -10.12 12.90
C ALA A 61 0.59 -9.18 11.83
N TYR A 62 -0.03 -9.14 10.65
CA TYR A 62 0.44 -8.30 9.54
C TYR A 62 0.22 -6.81 9.82
N CYS A 63 -0.95 -6.43 10.35
CA CYS A 63 -1.22 -5.05 10.75
C CYS A 63 -0.21 -4.58 11.80
N GLY A 64 0.05 -5.37 12.84
CA GLY A 64 1.04 -5.05 13.87
C GLY A 64 2.43 -4.81 13.28
N ALA A 65 2.92 -5.75 12.46
CA ALA A 65 4.22 -5.61 11.80
C ALA A 65 4.30 -4.38 10.87
N LYS A 66 3.24 -4.06 10.12
CA LYS A 66 3.22 -2.88 9.24
C LYS A 66 3.13 -1.55 10.00
N HIS A 67 2.47 -1.50 11.16
CA HIS A 67 2.56 -0.34 12.05
C HIS A 67 3.97 -0.16 12.60
N ALA A 68 4.67 -1.26 12.95
CA ALA A 68 6.07 -1.19 13.39
C ALA A 68 6.99 -0.63 12.30
N VAL A 69 6.80 -1.04 11.04
CA VAL A 69 7.53 -0.47 9.89
C VAL A 69 7.31 1.05 9.78
N GLN A 70 6.09 1.53 10.00
CA GLN A 70 5.77 2.96 9.98
C GLN A 70 6.57 3.71 11.06
N GLY A 71 6.48 3.28 12.31
CA GLY A 71 7.22 3.92 13.42
C GLY A 71 8.74 3.89 13.23
N PHE A 72 9.28 2.75 12.77
CA PHE A 72 10.69 2.62 12.42
C PHE A 72 11.12 3.62 11.33
N THR A 73 10.34 3.72 10.26
CA THR A 73 10.66 4.59 9.12
C THR A 73 10.62 6.07 9.52
N GLU A 74 9.68 6.44 10.39
CA GLU A 74 9.58 7.80 10.94
C GLU A 74 10.80 8.16 11.79
N SER A 75 11.21 7.27 12.70
CA SER A 75 12.39 7.48 13.54
C SER A 75 13.66 7.62 12.71
N LEU A 76 13.90 6.68 11.78
CA LEU A 76 15.08 6.71 10.92
C LEU A 76 15.14 7.99 10.08
N ARG A 77 14.01 8.44 9.55
CA ARG A 77 13.96 9.66 8.74
C ARG A 77 14.37 10.89 9.57
N CYS A 78 13.98 10.97 10.83
CA CYS A 78 14.40 12.05 11.72
C CYS A 78 15.92 12.04 11.96
N GLU A 79 16.52 10.87 12.15
CA GLU A 79 17.97 10.73 12.30
C GLU A 79 18.73 11.20 11.06
N LEU A 80 18.31 10.75 9.87
CA LEU A 80 18.94 11.16 8.60
C LEU A 80 18.81 12.67 8.34
N LEU A 81 17.69 13.27 8.74
CA LEU A 81 17.50 14.73 8.66
C LEU A 81 18.41 15.48 9.63
N HIS A 82 18.53 15.01 10.87
CA HIS A 82 19.42 15.60 11.87
C HIS A 82 20.89 15.57 11.41
N GLN A 83 21.30 14.47 10.78
CA GLN A 83 22.64 14.30 10.22
C GLN A 83 22.89 15.10 8.92
N GLY A 84 21.84 15.71 8.33
CA GLY A 84 21.95 16.38 7.05
C GLY A 84 22.23 15.43 5.86
N SER A 85 21.88 14.15 5.98
CA SER A 85 22.21 13.15 4.95
C SER A 85 21.48 13.39 3.62
N GLY A 86 22.19 13.16 2.52
CA GLY A 86 21.66 13.09 1.16
C GLY A 86 20.90 11.79 0.85
N VAL A 87 20.86 10.82 1.77
CA VAL A 87 20.02 9.62 1.63
C VAL A 87 18.56 9.94 1.93
N ARG A 88 17.65 9.48 1.08
CA ARG A 88 16.21 9.70 1.23
C ARG A 88 15.50 8.39 1.55
N VAL A 89 14.63 8.43 2.56
CA VAL A 89 13.71 7.32 2.88
C VAL A 89 12.28 7.78 2.63
N THR A 90 11.53 6.99 1.87
CA THR A 90 10.14 7.25 1.52
C THR A 90 9.29 6.00 1.62
N MET A 91 8.02 6.14 2.00
CA MET A 91 7.06 5.03 2.02
C MET A 91 6.09 5.11 0.86
N VAL A 92 5.75 3.96 0.27
CA VAL A 92 4.67 3.86 -0.71
C VAL A 92 3.55 3.05 -0.08
N GLN A 93 2.49 3.72 0.35
CA GLN A 93 1.34 3.10 0.99
C GLN A 93 0.42 2.51 -0.07
N LEU A 94 0.33 1.18 -0.08
CA LEU A 94 -0.37 0.43 -1.11
C LEU A 94 -1.85 0.16 -0.77
N PRO A 95 -2.71 0.07 -1.81
CA PRO A 95 -4.05 -0.46 -1.69
C PRO A 95 -4.00 -2.00 -1.72
N ALA A 96 -5.16 -2.65 -1.82
CA ALA A 96 -5.22 -4.07 -2.16
C ALA A 96 -4.74 -4.32 -3.60
N VAL A 97 -3.92 -5.36 -3.80
CA VAL A 97 -3.23 -5.63 -5.06
C VAL A 97 -3.54 -7.04 -5.55
N ASN A 98 -3.79 -7.19 -6.85
CA ASN A 98 -3.96 -8.48 -7.50
C ASN A 98 -2.61 -9.16 -7.69
N THR A 99 -2.19 -9.98 -6.73
CA THR A 99 -0.97 -10.79 -6.80
C THR A 99 -1.30 -12.25 -6.45
N PRO A 100 -0.43 -13.22 -6.79
CA PRO A 100 -0.62 -14.63 -6.41
C PRO A 100 -0.71 -14.89 -4.90
N GLN A 101 -0.39 -13.90 -4.05
CA GLN A 101 -0.41 -14.01 -2.59
C GLN A 101 -1.64 -14.75 -2.05
N PHE A 102 -2.84 -14.44 -2.55
CA PHE A 102 -4.08 -14.99 -2.01
C PHE A 102 -4.29 -16.48 -2.34
N SER A 103 -3.60 -16.99 -3.36
CA SER A 103 -3.63 -18.40 -3.75
C SER A 103 -2.89 -19.29 -2.76
N TRP A 104 -1.95 -18.76 -1.97
CA TRP A 104 -1.11 -19.55 -1.04
C TRP A 104 -0.86 -18.92 0.34
N VAL A 105 -1.41 -17.74 0.62
CA VAL A 105 -1.24 -17.14 1.95
C VAL A 105 -1.84 -18.08 3.00
N LEU A 106 -1.13 -18.27 4.12
CA LEU A 106 -1.69 -19.04 5.22
C LEU A 106 -3.02 -18.44 5.66
N SER A 107 -4.09 -19.23 5.59
CA SER A 107 -5.45 -18.81 5.89
C SER A 107 -6.19 -19.93 6.57
N ARG A 108 -6.85 -19.61 7.69
CA ARG A 108 -7.79 -20.49 8.39
C ARG A 108 -9.24 -20.01 8.23
N LEU A 109 -9.51 -19.27 7.16
CA LEU A 109 -10.86 -18.79 6.83
C LEU A 109 -11.69 -19.92 6.20
N PRO A 110 -13.03 -19.93 6.38
CA PRO A 110 -13.89 -20.97 5.79
C PRO A 110 -13.97 -20.88 4.26
N HIS A 111 -13.76 -19.70 3.68
CA HIS A 111 -13.73 -19.48 2.22
C HIS A 111 -12.36 -18.94 1.79
N ARG A 112 -12.04 -19.06 0.50
CA ARG A 112 -10.74 -18.62 -0.04
C ARG A 112 -10.53 -17.13 0.24
N ALA A 113 -9.32 -16.80 0.67
CA ALA A 113 -8.94 -15.42 0.95
C ALA A 113 -8.91 -14.60 -0.35
N ARG A 114 -9.24 -13.32 -0.26
CA ARG A 114 -9.10 -12.36 -1.37
C ARG A 114 -8.66 -10.98 -0.86
N PRO A 115 -8.13 -10.13 -1.76
CA PRO A 115 -7.84 -8.75 -1.40
C PRO A 115 -9.14 -7.98 -1.09
N VAL A 116 -9.09 -7.05 -0.13
CA VAL A 116 -10.22 -6.16 0.19
C VAL A 116 -10.44 -5.18 -0.97
N PRO A 117 -11.61 -5.17 -1.64
CA PRO A 117 -11.86 -4.24 -2.73
C PRO A 117 -11.79 -2.76 -2.28
N PRO A 118 -11.41 -1.81 -3.16
CA PRO A 118 -11.06 -2.00 -4.58
C PRO A 118 -9.65 -2.58 -4.78
N ILE A 119 -9.53 -3.48 -5.76
CA ILE A 119 -8.31 -4.22 -6.08
C ILE A 119 -7.60 -3.51 -7.24
N TYR A 120 -6.28 -3.38 -7.19
CA TYR A 120 -5.47 -2.79 -8.26
C TYR A 120 -4.52 -3.82 -8.86
N GLN A 121 -4.21 -3.65 -10.14
CA GLN A 121 -3.22 -4.47 -10.83
C GLN A 121 -1.79 -4.12 -10.39
N PRO A 122 -0.85 -5.10 -10.38
CA PRO A 122 0.50 -4.94 -9.83
C PRO A 122 1.30 -3.85 -10.54
N GLU A 123 1.04 -3.55 -11.80
CA GLU A 123 1.76 -2.50 -12.55
C GLU A 123 1.43 -1.10 -12.06
N VAL A 124 0.25 -0.88 -11.45
CA VAL A 124 -0.06 0.38 -10.77
C VAL A 124 0.94 0.60 -9.63
N ILE A 125 1.27 -0.47 -8.92
CA ILE A 125 2.18 -0.45 -7.78
C ILE A 125 3.62 -0.32 -8.26
N ALA A 126 4.02 -1.09 -9.27
CA ALA A 126 5.36 -1.03 -9.84
C ALA A 126 5.72 0.39 -10.32
N ARG A 127 4.80 1.05 -11.05
CA ARG A 127 4.98 2.45 -11.47
C ARG A 127 5.10 3.41 -10.30
N ALA A 128 4.37 3.17 -9.20
CA ALA A 128 4.43 4.02 -8.03
C ALA A 128 5.73 3.87 -7.25
N VAL A 129 6.21 2.64 -7.09
CA VAL A 129 7.51 2.34 -6.46
C VAL A 129 8.65 2.90 -7.30
N LEU A 130 8.62 2.73 -8.61
CA LEU A 130 9.61 3.32 -9.52
C LEU A 130 9.64 4.84 -9.41
N HIS A 131 8.47 5.50 -9.46
CA HIS A 131 8.39 6.95 -9.29
C HIS A 131 8.95 7.42 -7.94
N ALA A 132 8.67 6.69 -6.86
CA ALA A 132 9.19 7.02 -5.53
C ALA A 132 10.72 6.84 -5.46
N ALA A 133 11.28 5.86 -6.18
CA ALA A 133 12.72 5.66 -6.27
C ALA A 133 13.43 6.76 -7.08
N GLU A 134 12.83 7.19 -8.21
CA GLU A 134 13.36 8.26 -9.06
C GLU A 134 13.20 9.65 -8.44
N GLN A 135 12.12 9.85 -7.68
CA GLN A 135 11.77 11.14 -7.09
C GLN A 135 11.44 10.98 -5.59
N PRO A 136 12.41 10.64 -4.72
CA PRO A 136 12.17 10.39 -3.29
C PRO A 136 12.02 11.70 -2.49
N ARG A 137 11.20 12.62 -3.00
CA ARG A 137 11.03 13.99 -2.48
C ARG A 137 9.95 14.08 -1.41
N ARG A 138 9.08 13.06 -1.32
CA ARG A 138 8.02 13.01 -0.32
C ARG A 138 8.36 12.02 0.78
N ARG A 139 7.86 12.31 1.99
CA ARG A 139 7.85 11.33 3.08
C ARG A 139 7.07 10.09 2.65
N GLU A 140 5.90 10.29 2.04
CA GLU A 140 5.03 9.19 1.62
C GLU A 140 4.32 9.47 0.30
N TYR A 141 4.04 8.37 -0.41
CA TYR A 141 3.17 8.29 -1.57
C TYR A 141 2.01 7.37 -1.24
N TRP A 142 0.78 7.87 -1.39
CA TRP A 142 -0.42 7.05 -1.24
C TRP A 142 -0.90 6.62 -2.62
N VAL A 143 -1.09 5.32 -2.79
CA VAL A 143 -1.48 4.72 -4.06
C VAL A 143 -2.89 4.17 -3.93
N GLY A 144 -3.82 4.66 -4.75
CA GLY A 144 -5.22 4.23 -4.74
C GLY A 144 -6.10 5.14 -3.90
N GLY A 145 -7.31 5.42 -4.40
CA GLY A 145 -8.28 6.27 -3.70
C GLY A 145 -8.72 5.67 -2.37
N SER A 146 -8.82 4.33 -2.30
CA SER A 146 -9.16 3.60 -1.07
C SER A 146 -8.11 3.76 0.03
N THR A 147 -6.82 3.73 -0.32
CA THR A 147 -5.73 4.01 0.63
C THR A 147 -5.90 5.41 1.21
N ALA A 148 -6.01 6.43 0.36
CA ALA A 148 -6.17 7.81 0.84
C ALA A 148 -7.42 7.97 1.72
N ALA A 149 -8.56 7.44 1.29
CA ALA A 149 -9.81 7.50 2.04
C ALA A 149 -9.72 6.78 3.40
N THR A 150 -9.10 5.61 3.45
CA THR A 150 -8.93 4.82 4.68
C THR A 150 -8.08 5.57 5.70
N LEU A 151 -6.95 6.15 5.26
CA LEU A 151 -6.04 6.90 6.12
C LEU A 151 -6.74 8.14 6.69
N ILE A 152 -7.46 8.89 5.84
CA ILE A 152 -8.23 10.07 6.25
C ILE A 152 -9.35 9.68 7.23
N ALA A 153 -10.12 8.64 6.92
CA ALA A 153 -11.22 8.18 7.77
C ALA A 153 -10.73 7.71 9.14
N ASN A 154 -9.61 6.99 9.19
CA ASN A 154 -9.00 6.55 10.45
C ASN A 154 -8.53 7.73 11.30
N ALA A 155 -8.00 8.78 10.68
CA ALA A 155 -7.58 9.99 11.39
C ALA A 155 -8.76 10.80 11.95
N ILE A 156 -9.90 10.82 11.25
CA ILE A 156 -11.06 11.66 11.61
C ILE A 156 -12.06 10.94 12.52
N ALA A 157 -12.36 9.66 12.24
CA ALA A 157 -13.44 8.94 12.90
C ALA A 157 -13.12 7.43 13.07
N PRO A 158 -12.09 7.06 13.85
CA PRO A 158 -11.64 5.67 13.98
C PRO A 158 -12.73 4.74 14.52
N GLY A 159 -13.53 5.17 15.49
CA GLY A 159 -14.60 4.35 16.06
C GLY A 159 -15.77 4.04 15.10
N LEU A 160 -16.04 4.92 14.13
CA LEU A 160 -17.01 4.62 13.07
C LEU A 160 -16.44 3.58 12.11
N LEU A 161 -15.16 3.71 11.79
CA LEU A 161 -14.45 2.77 10.93
C LEU A 161 -14.29 1.39 11.60
N ASP A 162 -14.16 1.31 12.92
CA ASP A 162 -14.22 0.07 13.71
C ASP A 162 -15.55 -0.65 13.53
N ARG A 163 -16.67 0.07 13.72
CA ARG A 163 -18.00 -0.53 13.55
C ARG A 163 -18.26 -0.98 12.12
N TYR A 164 -17.81 -0.20 11.14
CA TYR A 164 -17.91 -0.58 9.74
C TYR A 164 -17.12 -1.85 9.44
N LEU A 165 -15.84 -1.90 9.80
CA LEU A 165 -14.98 -3.06 9.56
C LEU A 165 -15.38 -4.28 10.39
N GLY A 166 -15.95 -4.09 11.58
CA GLY A 166 -16.53 -5.18 12.37
C GLY A 166 -17.70 -5.85 11.66
N ARG A 167 -18.48 -5.10 10.86
CA ARG A 167 -19.62 -5.62 10.09
C ARG A 167 -19.22 -6.20 8.73
N THR A 168 -18.29 -5.55 8.02
CA THR A 168 -18.00 -5.88 6.61
C THR A 168 -16.62 -6.50 6.39
N GLY A 169 -15.69 -6.31 7.32
CA GLY A 169 -14.28 -6.67 7.14
C GLY A 169 -14.02 -8.17 7.08
N PHE A 170 -14.86 -9.00 7.69
CA PHE A 170 -14.72 -10.47 7.62
C PHE A 170 -15.09 -11.02 6.25
N SER A 171 -16.23 -10.59 5.70
CA SER A 171 -16.75 -11.09 4.42
C SER A 171 -16.06 -10.45 3.20
N SER A 172 -15.58 -9.21 3.33
CA SER A 172 -14.86 -8.53 2.23
C SER A 172 -13.54 -9.22 1.87
N GLN A 173 -12.93 -9.94 2.81
CA GLN A 173 -11.67 -10.67 2.65
C GLN A 173 -11.84 -12.11 2.14
N GLN A 174 -13.06 -12.53 1.81
CA GLN A 174 -13.36 -13.90 1.40
C GLN A 174 -14.11 -13.95 0.06
N THR A 175 -13.80 -14.94 -0.77
CA THR A 175 -14.64 -15.29 -1.93
C THR A 175 -15.85 -16.12 -1.47
N ALA A 176 -16.69 -16.55 -2.41
CA ALA A 176 -17.76 -17.51 -2.16
C ALA A 176 -17.27 -18.97 -2.23
N GLU A 177 -16.04 -19.21 -2.66
CA GLU A 177 -15.48 -20.56 -2.82
C GLU A 177 -14.97 -21.07 -1.47
N PRO A 178 -15.31 -22.31 -1.06
CA PRO A 178 -14.75 -22.92 0.14
C PRO A 178 -13.22 -22.98 0.10
N ALA A 179 -12.57 -22.77 1.25
CA ALA A 179 -11.12 -22.95 1.35
C ALA A 179 -10.76 -24.43 1.40
N ASP A 180 -9.64 -24.82 0.78
CA ASP A 180 -9.02 -26.13 1.01
C ASP A 180 -8.09 -26.05 2.22
N PRO A 181 -8.39 -26.75 3.34
CA PRO A 181 -7.53 -26.74 4.53
C PRO A 181 -6.17 -27.41 4.33
N ARG A 182 -6.01 -28.24 3.29
CA ARG A 182 -4.79 -29.00 3.02
C ARG A 182 -3.87 -28.31 2.03
N ARG A 183 -4.26 -27.16 1.47
CA ARG A 183 -3.42 -26.43 0.51
C ARG A 183 -2.11 -25.99 1.17
N PRO A 184 -0.98 -26.04 0.45
CA PRO A 184 0.29 -25.51 0.96
C PRO A 184 0.17 -24.01 1.24
N ALA A 185 0.94 -23.53 2.23
CA ALA A 185 0.91 -22.15 2.66
C ALA A 185 2.32 -21.56 2.77
N ASN A 186 2.47 -20.29 2.39
CA ASN A 186 3.78 -19.66 2.21
C ASN A 186 4.40 -19.02 3.48
N LEU A 187 3.91 -19.32 4.68
CA LEU A 187 4.37 -18.64 5.90
C LEU A 187 5.80 -19.08 6.30
N TRP A 188 6.05 -20.38 6.22
CA TRP A 188 7.30 -20.99 6.65
C TRP A 188 8.26 -21.13 5.47
N GLU A 189 7.77 -21.71 4.39
CA GLU A 189 8.52 -21.99 3.17
C GLU A 189 7.83 -21.38 1.94
N PRO A 190 8.59 -20.98 0.90
CA PRO A 190 8.02 -20.60 -0.38
C PRO A 190 7.26 -21.76 -1.03
N VAL A 191 6.21 -21.44 -1.79
CA VAL A 191 5.37 -22.44 -2.49
C VAL A 191 5.55 -22.39 -4.01
N ASP A 192 6.51 -21.60 -4.48
CA ASP A 192 6.80 -21.27 -5.89
C ASP A 192 8.16 -21.82 -6.34
N THR A 193 8.64 -22.90 -5.72
CA THR A 193 9.95 -23.49 -6.04
C THR A 193 9.98 -24.20 -7.39
N THR A 194 8.82 -24.65 -7.89
CA THR A 194 8.71 -25.41 -9.15
C THR A 194 8.20 -24.58 -10.31
N ASP A 195 7.39 -23.56 -10.04
CA ASP A 195 6.62 -22.83 -11.03
C ASP A 195 6.73 -21.33 -10.77
N ASP A 196 6.91 -20.53 -11.83
CA ASP A 196 6.79 -19.08 -11.77
C ASP A 196 5.30 -18.69 -11.93
N PHE A 197 4.73 -18.13 -10.87
CA PHE A 197 3.33 -17.70 -10.84
C PHE A 197 3.13 -16.28 -11.39
N GLY A 198 4.21 -15.60 -11.78
CA GLY A 198 4.18 -14.24 -12.29
C GLY A 198 3.71 -13.21 -11.26
N ALA A 199 3.41 -12.00 -11.74
CA ALA A 199 3.03 -10.89 -10.86
C ALA A 199 1.51 -10.79 -10.58
N HIS A 200 0.68 -11.39 -11.44
CA HIS A 200 -0.77 -11.25 -11.40
C HIS A 200 -1.41 -12.38 -10.60
N GLY A 201 -2.38 -12.04 -9.74
CA GLY A 201 -3.22 -13.03 -9.09
C GLY A 201 -4.49 -13.36 -9.88
N GLU A 202 -5.35 -14.17 -9.28
CA GLU A 202 -6.60 -14.67 -9.87
C GLU A 202 -7.71 -13.59 -10.01
N PHE A 203 -7.47 -12.33 -9.60
CA PHE A 203 -8.49 -11.29 -9.52
C PHE A 203 -8.46 -10.30 -10.70
N ASP A 204 -7.95 -10.72 -11.87
CA ASP A 204 -7.78 -9.84 -13.04
C ASP A 204 -9.09 -9.19 -13.50
N ALA A 205 -10.21 -9.92 -13.41
CA ALA A 205 -11.53 -9.46 -13.86
C ALA A 205 -12.09 -8.29 -13.03
N CYS A 206 -11.65 -8.12 -11.78
CA CYS A 206 -12.12 -7.06 -10.88
C CYS A 206 -11.01 -6.08 -10.44
N ALA A 207 -9.79 -6.26 -10.94
CA ALA A 207 -8.66 -5.41 -10.60
C ALA A 207 -8.51 -4.22 -11.56
N HIS A 208 -8.37 -3.02 -10.99
CA HIS A 208 -8.21 -1.78 -11.73
C HIS A 208 -6.77 -1.64 -12.27
N ARG A 209 -6.63 -1.50 -13.60
CA ARG A 209 -5.35 -1.23 -14.29
C ARG A 209 -4.82 0.19 -14.09
N ARG A 210 -5.65 1.10 -13.60
CA ARG A 210 -5.35 2.53 -13.43
C ARG A 210 -5.85 3.01 -12.07
N SER A 211 -5.15 3.97 -11.49
CA SER A 211 -5.57 4.69 -10.29
C SER A 211 -5.64 6.19 -10.61
N PHE A 212 -6.85 6.75 -10.61
CA PHE A 212 -7.05 8.19 -10.85
C PHE A 212 -6.36 9.04 -9.77
N GLN A 213 -6.45 8.62 -8.51
CA GLN A 213 -5.77 9.28 -7.41
C GLN A 213 -4.24 9.27 -7.60
N TRP A 214 -3.68 8.15 -8.07
CA TRP A 214 -2.25 8.06 -8.35
C TRP A 214 -1.85 8.96 -9.52
N TRP A 215 -2.62 8.94 -10.60
CA TRP A 215 -2.42 9.81 -11.76
C TRP A 215 -2.42 11.30 -11.34
N TYR A 216 -3.41 11.72 -10.54
CA TYR A 216 -3.46 13.07 -10.01
C TYR A 216 -2.24 13.40 -9.14
N THR A 217 -1.79 12.45 -8.31
CA THR A 217 -0.64 12.65 -7.42
C THR A 217 0.66 12.92 -8.19
N THR A 218 0.86 12.24 -9.32
CA THR A 218 2.05 12.40 -10.17
C THR A 218 1.94 13.52 -11.19
N HIS A 219 0.73 13.94 -11.55
CA HIS A 219 0.47 15.00 -12.55
C HIS A 219 -0.06 16.30 -11.93
N ARG A 220 -0.03 16.45 -10.60
CA ARG A 220 -0.67 17.57 -9.89
C ARG A 220 -0.33 18.95 -10.45
N THR A 221 0.93 19.19 -10.82
CA THR A 221 1.38 20.46 -11.42
C THR A 221 0.73 20.70 -12.79
N ALA A 222 0.70 19.69 -13.65
CA ALA A 222 0.03 19.74 -14.95
C ALA A 222 -1.50 19.90 -14.79
N SER A 223 -2.13 19.20 -13.83
CA SER A 223 -3.56 19.31 -13.57
C SER A 223 -3.96 20.71 -13.07
N LEU A 224 -3.17 21.31 -12.16
CA LEU A 224 -3.41 22.68 -11.69
C LEU A 224 -3.17 23.70 -12.80
N GLY A 225 -2.13 23.52 -13.62
CA GLY A 225 -1.87 24.37 -14.79
C GLY A 225 -3.00 24.31 -15.82
N GLY A 226 -3.50 23.12 -16.12
CA GLY A 226 -4.64 22.92 -17.02
C GLY A 226 -5.94 23.55 -16.51
N ALA A 227 -6.22 23.45 -15.20
CA ALA A 227 -7.39 24.09 -14.59
C ALA A 227 -7.30 25.62 -14.66
N LEU A 228 -6.13 26.21 -14.40
CA LEU A 228 -5.91 27.65 -14.54
C LEU A 228 -6.08 28.13 -15.99
N LEU A 229 -5.56 27.38 -16.97
CA LEU A 229 -5.75 27.69 -18.39
C LEU A 229 -7.22 27.58 -18.81
N ALA A 230 -7.95 26.58 -18.33
CA ALA A 230 -9.38 26.42 -18.61
C ALA A 230 -10.20 27.57 -18.02
N LEU A 231 -9.92 27.99 -16.78
CA LEU A 231 -10.56 29.15 -16.16
C LEU A 231 -10.24 30.45 -16.90
N ALA A 232 -8.98 30.64 -17.31
CA ALA A 232 -8.57 31.79 -18.11
C ALA A 232 -9.27 31.80 -19.49
N GLY A 233 -9.38 30.65 -20.16
CA GLY A 233 -10.10 30.49 -21.42
C GLY A 233 -11.61 30.75 -21.30
N ALA A 234 -12.25 30.23 -20.26
CA ALA A 234 -13.67 30.49 -19.98
C ALA A 234 -13.93 31.98 -19.68
N ARG A 235 -13.04 32.63 -18.92
CA ARG A 235 -13.09 34.07 -18.67
C ARG A 235 -12.87 34.88 -19.95
N PHE A 236 -11.96 34.47 -20.81
CA PHE A 236 -11.74 35.12 -22.11
C PHE A 236 -12.95 34.97 -23.03
N ALA A 237 -13.56 33.79 -23.11
CA ALA A 237 -14.75 33.52 -23.92
C ALA A 237 -15.96 34.34 -23.44
N THR A 238 -16.18 34.44 -22.14
CA THR A 238 -17.26 35.26 -21.56
C THR A 238 -17.05 36.76 -21.78
N LEU A 239 -15.81 37.26 -21.69
CA LEU A 239 -15.49 38.65 -22.03
C LEU A 239 -15.68 38.94 -23.53
N ARG A 240 -15.33 38.00 -24.40
CA ARG A 240 -15.53 38.14 -25.86
C ARG A 240 -17.02 38.13 -26.23
N ALA A 241 -17.80 37.22 -25.63
CA ALA A 241 -19.25 37.16 -25.82
C ALA A 241 -19.94 38.46 -25.38
N ARG A 242 -19.53 39.06 -24.26
CA ARG A 242 -20.05 40.35 -23.80
C ARG A 242 -19.74 41.52 -24.73
N ARG A 243 -18.58 41.51 -25.40
CA ARG A 243 -18.18 42.54 -26.37
C ARG A 243 -18.88 42.41 -27.73
N SER A 244 -19.36 41.22 -28.10
CA SER A 244 -20.13 40.99 -29.33
C SER A 244 -21.62 41.26 -29.19
N SER A 245 -22.10 41.58 -27.98
CA SER A 245 -23.51 41.85 -27.68
C SER A 245 -23.82 43.32 -27.40
N THR A 246 -22.83 44.20 -27.59
CA THR A 246 -22.90 45.66 -27.53
C THR A 246 -22.55 46.22 -28.90
#